data_AF-A0A0B6YFL0-F1
#
_entry.id   AF-A0A0B6YFL0-F1
#
_cell.length_a   1.000
_cell.length_b   1.000
_cell.length_c   1.000
_cell.angle_alpha   90.00
_cell.angle_beta   90.00
_cell.angle_gamma   90.00
#
_symmetry.space_group_name_H-M   'P 1'
#
loop_
_entity.id
_entity.type
_entity.pdbx_description
1 polymer ?
#
loop_
_entity_poly.entity_id
_entity_poly.type
_entity_poly.pdbx_seq_one_letter_code
_entity_poly.pdbx_strand_id
1 'polypeptide(L)'
;MQKNYFRPAGTGCSVMLMFVIYLVKGTWGVCPGNPNRSVRYVVIPEADYDRNYSSIATDGKQPLGFHKAIWHYNQDDTPCINITGVSTRRLEIMFETFPSSRLCVKVQNSQQECSDPGTGRHYVCKQSPADTVYLEFTCDSQCSENDVQFWYRIVPGVKADEDPEDHWCYDRNMDEYPENLKPFPSGIPYNPPDTTPGGADSRSASHIFLVIMIFSVRFL
;
A
#
# COMPACT_ATOMS: atom_id res chain seq x y z
N MET A 1 40.09 73.83 -2.26
CA MET A 1 40.73 73.16 -3.41
C MET A 1 40.85 71.68 -3.10
N GLN A 2 39.95 70.85 -3.61
CA GLN A 2 40.04 69.39 -3.52
C GLN A 2 39.64 68.77 -4.87
N LYS A 3 40.37 67.71 -5.19
CA LYS A 3 40.48 67.02 -6.47
C LYS A 3 39.35 66.00 -6.70
N ASN A 4 39.06 65.79 -7.98
CA ASN A 4 38.60 64.58 -8.68
C ASN A 4 37.19 64.06 -8.35
N TYR A 5 36.40 63.73 -9.40
CA TYR A 5 35.79 62.39 -9.54
C TYR A 5 35.36 62.09 -10.99
N PHE A 6 36.11 61.14 -11.56
CA PHE A 6 35.77 60.04 -12.47
C PHE A 6 34.28 59.74 -12.75
N ARG A 7 33.92 59.48 -14.02
CA ARG A 7 33.01 58.38 -14.45
C ARG A 7 33.27 57.96 -15.91
N PRO A 8 33.65 56.70 -16.19
CA PRO A 8 33.61 56.11 -17.52
C PRO A 8 32.23 55.52 -17.82
N ALA A 9 31.91 55.49 -19.11
CA ALA A 9 30.67 54.97 -19.67
C ALA A 9 30.49 53.48 -19.37
N GLY A 10 29.39 53.14 -18.71
CA GLY A 10 28.97 51.76 -18.46
C GLY A 10 28.35 51.16 -19.72
N THR A 11 29.06 50.18 -20.28
CA THR A 11 28.63 49.28 -21.35
C THR A 11 27.39 48.51 -20.90
N GLY A 12 26.33 48.57 -21.73
CA GLY A 12 25.07 47.85 -21.49
C GLY A 12 25.28 46.34 -21.42
N CYS A 13 25.15 45.80 -20.22
CA CYS A 13 25.07 44.36 -19.99
C CYS A 13 23.66 43.90 -20.40
N SER A 14 23.53 43.45 -21.64
CA SER A 14 22.30 42.85 -22.16
C SER A 14 22.09 41.51 -21.46
N VAL A 15 21.24 41.49 -20.44
CA VAL A 15 20.81 40.28 -19.75
C VAL A 15 19.92 39.50 -20.71
N MET A 16 20.54 38.61 -21.48
CA MET A 16 19.86 37.66 -22.34
C MET A 16 19.12 36.65 -21.46
N LEU A 17 17.88 36.99 -21.12
CA LEU A 17 16.95 36.19 -20.35
C LEU A 17 16.63 34.92 -21.17
N MET A 18 17.41 33.84 -20.96
CA MET A 18 17.08 32.52 -21.46
C MET A 18 15.78 32.05 -20.78
N PHE A 19 14.65 32.29 -21.43
CA PHE A 19 13.42 31.54 -21.19
C PHE A 19 13.68 30.09 -21.62
N VAL A 20 14.22 29.27 -20.72
CA VAL A 20 14.19 27.83 -20.86
C VAL A 20 12.73 27.41 -20.66
N ILE A 21 11.99 27.35 -21.77
CA ILE A 21 10.69 26.71 -21.84
C ILE A 21 10.96 25.22 -21.60
N TYR A 22 11.02 24.81 -20.34
CA TYR A 22 10.82 23.43 -19.94
C TYR A 22 9.39 23.09 -20.35
N LEU A 23 9.24 22.58 -21.57
CA LEU A 23 8.14 21.71 -21.91
C LEU A 23 8.27 20.53 -20.96
N VAL A 24 7.70 20.66 -19.77
CA VAL A 24 7.32 19.55 -18.91
C VAL A 24 6.35 18.77 -19.78
N LYS A 25 6.89 17.85 -20.58
CA LYS A 25 6.11 16.77 -21.15
C LYS A 25 5.59 16.04 -19.94
N GLY A 26 4.41 16.44 -19.48
CA GLY A 26 3.68 15.73 -18.46
C GLY A 26 3.57 14.32 -18.98
N THR A 27 4.37 13.42 -18.43
CA THR A 27 4.14 12.00 -18.58
C THR A 27 2.87 11.77 -17.79
N TRP A 28 1.72 11.93 -18.45
CA TRP A 28 0.46 11.42 -17.97
C TRP A 28 0.76 9.97 -17.61
N GLY A 29 0.64 9.63 -16.33
CA GLY A 29 0.95 8.28 -15.86
C GLY A 29 -0.06 7.36 -16.51
N VAL A 30 0.31 6.75 -17.62
CA VAL A 30 -0.44 5.69 -18.27
C VAL A 30 0.17 4.40 -17.76
N CYS A 31 -0.64 3.34 -17.61
CA CYS A 31 -0.13 1.98 -17.48
C CYS A 31 1.04 1.79 -18.46
N PRO A 32 2.24 1.38 -18.00
CA PRO A 32 3.32 1.08 -18.93
C PRO A 32 2.82 -0.02 -19.88
N GLY A 33 2.66 0.32 -21.16
CA GLY A 33 2.05 -0.54 -22.16
C GLY A 33 0.87 0.09 -22.88
N ASN A 34 -0.03 -0.76 -23.40
CA ASN A 34 -1.17 -0.34 -24.21
C ASN A 34 -2.25 0.29 -23.30
N PRO A 35 -2.59 1.60 -23.45
CA PRO A 35 -3.59 2.27 -22.63
C PRO A 35 -4.98 1.60 -22.69
N ASN A 36 -5.27 0.88 -23.78
CA ASN A 36 -6.52 0.13 -23.94
C ASN A 36 -6.61 -1.13 -23.05
N ARG A 37 -5.55 -1.47 -22.31
CA ARG A 37 -5.52 -2.63 -21.40
C ARG A 37 -5.85 -2.30 -19.95
N SER A 38 -6.02 -1.02 -19.62
CA SER A 38 -6.40 -0.66 -18.25
C SER A 38 -7.84 -1.08 -17.96
N VAL A 39 -8.03 -1.77 -16.85
CA VAL A 39 -9.36 -2.15 -16.37
C VAL A 39 -9.85 -1.07 -15.42
N ARG A 40 -11.05 -0.54 -15.68
CA ARG A 40 -11.69 0.42 -14.78
C ARG A 40 -12.15 -0.29 -13.52
N TYR A 41 -11.66 0.18 -12.38
CA TYR A 41 -12.09 -0.27 -11.07
C TYR A 41 -13.45 0.32 -10.71
N VAL A 42 -14.34 -0.53 -10.20
CA VAL A 42 -15.63 -0.12 -9.66
C VAL A 42 -15.59 -0.37 -8.17
N VAL A 43 -15.64 0.70 -7.39
CA VAL A 43 -15.61 0.62 -5.92
C VAL A 43 -16.91 0.00 -5.42
N ILE A 44 -16.77 -1.00 -4.55
CA ILE A 44 -17.89 -1.67 -3.89
C ILE A 44 -18.00 -1.08 -2.48
N PRO A 45 -19.15 -0.54 -2.07
CA PRO A 45 -19.37 -0.11 -0.69
C PRO A 45 -19.19 -1.28 0.28
N GLU A 46 -18.63 -1.02 1.46
CA GLU A 46 -18.35 -2.07 2.45
C GLU A 46 -19.60 -2.78 2.95
N ALA A 47 -20.72 -2.07 2.99
CA ALA A 47 -22.03 -2.62 3.32
C ALA A 47 -22.48 -3.72 2.34
N ASP A 48 -21.95 -3.71 1.12
CA ASP A 48 -22.29 -4.64 0.04
C ASP A 48 -21.26 -5.79 -0.10
N TYR A 49 -20.31 -5.91 0.84
CA TYR A 49 -19.29 -6.96 0.80
C TYR A 49 -19.90 -8.35 0.98
N ASP A 50 -19.60 -9.24 0.03
CA ASP A 50 -19.92 -10.66 0.14
C ASP A 50 -18.99 -11.32 1.17
N ARG A 51 -19.52 -11.65 2.35
CA ARG A 51 -18.78 -12.29 3.45
C ARG A 51 -18.91 -13.82 3.42
N ASN A 52 -19.34 -14.40 2.30
CA ASN A 52 -19.46 -15.85 2.16
C ASN A 52 -18.25 -16.46 1.46
N TYR A 53 -17.56 -17.40 2.13
CA TYR A 53 -16.42 -18.12 1.54
C TYR A 53 -16.76 -18.89 0.27
N SER A 54 -17.99 -19.41 0.13
CA SER A 54 -18.37 -20.18 -1.07
C SER A 54 -18.25 -19.39 -2.37
N SER A 55 -18.28 -18.06 -2.27
CA SER A 55 -18.14 -17.14 -3.40
C SER A 55 -16.72 -17.08 -3.97
N ILE A 56 -15.70 -17.56 -3.25
CA ILE A 56 -14.29 -17.46 -3.69
C ILE A 56 -14.04 -18.20 -5.01
N ALA A 57 -14.73 -19.32 -5.26
CA ALA A 57 -14.59 -20.12 -6.47
C ALA A 57 -15.57 -19.73 -7.58
N THR A 58 -16.53 -18.83 -7.31
CA THR A 58 -17.57 -18.47 -8.28
C THR A 58 -17.11 -17.29 -9.14
N ASP A 59 -17.31 -17.38 -10.45
CA ASP A 59 -16.99 -16.29 -11.38
C ASP A 59 -17.95 -15.11 -11.18
N GLY A 60 -17.40 -13.90 -11.26
CA GLY A 60 -18.15 -12.66 -11.05
C GLY A 60 -18.54 -12.36 -9.60
N LYS A 61 -18.21 -13.22 -8.63
CA LYS A 61 -18.35 -12.92 -7.20
C LYS A 61 -17.12 -12.22 -6.65
N GLN A 62 -17.34 -11.36 -5.66
CA GLN A 62 -16.35 -10.45 -5.08
C GLN A 62 -16.34 -10.58 -3.55
N PRO A 63 -15.73 -11.65 -2.99
CA PRO A 63 -15.67 -11.83 -1.54
C PRO A 63 -14.95 -10.65 -0.90
N LEU A 64 -15.54 -10.05 0.14
CA LEU A 64 -15.02 -8.86 0.83
C LEU A 64 -14.73 -7.66 -0.12
N GLY A 65 -15.39 -7.60 -1.28
CA GLY A 65 -15.15 -6.59 -2.30
C GLY A 65 -13.88 -6.80 -3.13
N PHE A 66 -13.21 -7.95 -3.00
CA PHE A 66 -12.01 -8.26 -3.78
C PHE A 66 -12.37 -8.69 -5.22
N HIS A 67 -11.58 -8.20 -6.16
CA HIS A 67 -11.59 -8.61 -7.56
C HIS A 67 -10.51 -9.66 -7.81
N LYS A 68 -10.73 -10.56 -8.77
CA LYS A 68 -9.72 -11.53 -9.23
C LYS A 68 -8.91 -10.95 -10.37
N ALA A 69 -7.62 -11.25 -10.41
CA ALA A 69 -6.75 -11.02 -11.54
C ALA A 69 -5.67 -12.11 -11.63
N ILE A 70 -5.02 -12.18 -12.78
CA ILE A 70 -3.90 -13.08 -13.03
C ILE A 70 -2.77 -12.23 -13.60
N TRP A 71 -1.60 -12.33 -12.97
CA TRP A 71 -0.36 -11.86 -13.57
C TRP A 71 0.27 -13.02 -14.33
N HIS A 72 0.56 -12.83 -15.61
CA HIS A 72 1.08 -13.88 -16.48
C HIS A 72 2.61 -13.85 -16.54
N TYR A 73 3.25 -15.00 -16.26
CA TYR A 73 4.69 -15.10 -16.31
C TYR A 73 5.20 -15.01 -17.76
N ASN A 74 6.27 -14.23 -17.97
CA ASN A 74 6.88 -14.01 -19.29
C ASN A 74 5.92 -13.45 -20.36
N GLN A 75 4.91 -12.69 -19.96
CA GLN A 75 4.06 -11.94 -20.89
C GLN A 75 4.15 -10.44 -20.61
N ASP A 76 4.14 -9.64 -21.68
CA ASP A 76 4.08 -8.16 -21.61
C ASP A 76 2.66 -7.66 -21.25
N ASP A 77 1.89 -8.44 -20.47
CA ASP A 77 0.53 -8.13 -20.07
C ASP A 77 0.41 -8.08 -18.56
N THR A 78 0.88 -6.98 -17.97
CA THR A 78 0.73 -6.73 -16.54
C THR A 78 -0.67 -6.21 -16.25
N PRO A 79 -1.40 -6.78 -15.26
CA PRO A 79 -2.68 -6.24 -14.84
C PRO A 79 -2.53 -4.77 -14.41
N CYS A 80 -3.20 -3.89 -15.12
CA CYS A 80 -3.22 -2.47 -14.80
C CYS A 80 -4.65 -2.02 -14.51
N ILE A 81 -4.83 -1.49 -13.31
CA ILE A 81 -6.13 -1.08 -12.79
C ILE A 81 -6.15 0.45 -12.72
N ASN A 82 -7.20 1.07 -13.23
CA ASN A 82 -7.42 2.51 -13.06
C ASN A 82 -8.60 2.76 -12.10
N ILE A 83 -8.44 3.76 -11.24
CA ILE A 83 -9.49 4.24 -10.33
C ILE A 83 -9.60 5.75 -10.49
N THR A 84 -10.83 6.27 -10.59
CA THR A 84 -11.14 7.68 -10.86
C THR A 84 -11.91 8.31 -9.71
N GLY A 85 -11.88 9.64 -9.56
CA GLY A 85 -12.61 10.35 -8.50
C GLY A 85 -11.93 10.25 -7.14
N VAL A 86 -10.62 10.01 -7.15
CA VAL A 86 -9.81 9.77 -5.93
C VAL A 86 -8.91 10.94 -5.56
N SER A 87 -9.12 12.11 -6.18
CA SER A 87 -8.36 13.31 -5.86
C SER A 87 -8.50 13.64 -4.38
N THR A 88 -7.38 13.98 -3.73
CA THR A 88 -7.29 14.34 -2.30
C THR A 88 -7.70 13.24 -1.31
N ARG A 89 -8.02 12.02 -1.77
CA ARG A 89 -8.37 10.90 -0.88
C ARG A 89 -7.15 10.03 -0.58
N ARG A 90 -7.21 9.31 0.55
CA ARG A 90 -6.37 8.14 0.78
C ARG A 90 -6.89 6.97 -0.07
N LEU A 91 -6.00 6.07 -0.44
CA LEU A 91 -6.29 4.82 -1.12
C LEU A 91 -5.80 3.69 -0.21
N GLU A 92 -6.74 2.89 0.30
CA GLU A 92 -6.41 1.56 0.78
C GLU A 92 -6.27 0.65 -0.43
N ILE A 93 -5.18 -0.10 -0.47
CA ILE A 93 -4.90 -1.12 -1.47
C ILE A 93 -4.55 -2.39 -0.71
N MET A 94 -5.34 -3.44 -0.94
CA MET A 94 -5.10 -4.77 -0.38
C MET A 94 -5.02 -5.78 -1.51
N PHE A 95 -4.12 -6.74 -1.38
CA PHE A 95 -4.12 -7.91 -2.25
C PHE A 95 -3.61 -9.16 -1.55
N GLU A 96 -4.03 -10.32 -2.05
CA GLU A 96 -3.64 -11.66 -1.58
C GLU A 96 -3.44 -12.57 -2.79
N THR A 97 -2.31 -13.28 -2.83
CA THR A 97 -1.99 -14.24 -3.90
C THR A 97 -2.43 -15.65 -3.52
N PHE A 98 -2.76 -16.48 -4.53
CA PHE A 98 -3.16 -17.87 -4.33
C PHE A 98 -2.64 -18.79 -5.44
N PRO A 99 -1.79 -19.78 -5.13
CA PRO A 99 -1.15 -20.01 -3.83
C PRO A 99 -0.29 -18.82 -3.39
N SER A 100 0.06 -18.75 -2.10
CA SER A 100 0.95 -17.70 -1.55
C SER A 100 2.21 -17.57 -2.40
N SER A 101 2.37 -16.40 -3.00
CA SER A 101 3.47 -16.01 -3.87
C SER A 101 3.76 -14.52 -3.70
N ARG A 102 4.97 -14.12 -4.08
CA ARG A 102 5.38 -12.73 -4.07
C ARG A 102 4.79 -12.02 -5.28
N LEU A 103 4.06 -10.95 -5.04
CA LEU A 103 3.53 -10.04 -6.06
C LEU A 103 3.74 -8.62 -5.57
N CYS A 104 4.00 -7.70 -6.48
CA CYS A 104 4.21 -6.31 -6.16
C CYS A 104 3.16 -5.42 -6.81
N VAL A 105 2.87 -4.30 -6.16
CA VAL A 105 2.02 -3.24 -6.68
C VAL A 105 2.84 -1.96 -6.79
N LYS A 106 2.62 -1.23 -7.88
CA LYS A 106 3.15 0.11 -8.07
C LYS A 106 1.99 1.06 -8.31
N VAL A 107 1.82 2.00 -7.39
CA VAL A 107 0.91 3.13 -7.59
C VAL A 107 1.60 4.14 -8.50
N GLN A 108 0.85 4.81 -9.36
CA GLN A 108 1.36 5.81 -10.29
C GLN A 108 2.44 6.71 -9.66
N ASN A 109 3.65 6.71 -10.25
CA ASN A 109 4.83 7.47 -9.80
C ASN A 109 5.33 7.15 -8.38
N SER A 110 4.88 6.07 -7.74
CA SER A 110 5.37 5.63 -6.43
C SER A 110 6.50 4.61 -6.56
N GLN A 111 7.16 4.35 -5.43
CA GLN A 111 7.97 3.15 -5.26
C GLN A 111 7.09 1.91 -5.32
N GLN A 112 7.67 0.81 -5.79
CA GLN A 112 7.03 -0.50 -5.82
C GLN A 112 7.02 -1.11 -4.42
N GLU A 113 5.92 -1.76 -4.06
CA GLU A 113 5.72 -2.44 -2.79
C GLU A 113 5.27 -3.87 -3.03
N CYS A 114 5.73 -4.82 -2.22
CA CYS A 114 5.50 -6.24 -2.46
C CYS A 114 4.78 -6.90 -1.31
N SER A 115 4.08 -8.00 -1.60
CA SER A 115 3.49 -8.86 -0.59
C SER A 115 4.53 -9.45 0.34
N ASP A 116 4.06 -9.78 1.54
CA ASP A 116 4.77 -10.61 2.48
C ASP A 116 5.06 -11.98 1.84
N PRO A 117 6.31 -12.47 1.83
CA PRO A 117 6.68 -13.69 1.14
C PRO A 117 6.11 -14.96 1.79
N GLY A 118 5.68 -14.93 3.05
CA GLY A 118 5.09 -16.08 3.73
C GLY A 118 3.60 -16.24 3.41
N THR A 119 2.88 -15.11 3.39
CA THR A 119 1.41 -15.09 3.29
C THR A 119 0.89 -14.71 1.92
N GLY A 120 1.70 -14.06 1.07
CA GLY A 120 1.23 -13.54 -0.21
C GLY A 120 0.32 -12.31 -0.08
N ARG A 121 0.18 -11.77 1.15
CA ARG A 121 -0.69 -10.64 1.47
C ARG A 121 0.05 -9.33 1.45
N HIS A 122 -0.67 -8.27 1.10
CA HIS A 122 -0.18 -6.91 1.19
C HIS A 122 -1.31 -5.96 1.57
N TYR A 123 -1.00 -4.99 2.42
CA TYR A 123 -1.85 -3.87 2.78
C TYR A 123 -1.04 -2.59 2.68
N VAL A 124 -1.61 -1.57 2.04
CA VAL A 124 -1.04 -0.23 2.03
C VAL A 124 -2.13 0.83 2.00
N CYS A 125 -1.94 1.90 2.76
CA CYS A 125 -2.82 3.07 2.76
C CYS A 125 -2.03 4.34 2.44
N LYS A 126 -2.31 4.97 1.30
CA LYS A 126 -1.49 6.08 0.78
C LYS A 126 -2.32 7.20 0.17
N GLN A 127 -1.77 8.41 0.17
CA GLN A 127 -2.40 9.55 -0.47
C GLN A 127 -2.46 9.35 -1.98
N SER A 128 -3.63 9.60 -2.57
CA SER A 128 -3.79 9.58 -4.02
C SER A 128 -2.97 10.70 -4.68
N PRO A 129 -2.12 10.39 -5.68
CA PRO A 129 -1.33 11.40 -6.38
C PRO A 129 -2.12 12.22 -7.40
N ALA A 130 -3.34 11.79 -7.77
CA ALA A 130 -4.15 12.42 -8.81
C ALA A 130 -5.65 12.07 -8.66
N ASP A 131 -6.51 12.65 -9.50
CA ASP A 131 -7.93 12.24 -9.53
C ASP A 131 -8.14 10.86 -10.15
N THR A 132 -7.31 10.53 -11.12
CA THR A 132 -7.22 9.21 -11.73
C THR A 132 -5.88 8.60 -11.38
N VAL A 133 -5.89 7.43 -10.78
CA VAL A 133 -4.69 6.70 -10.36
C VAL A 133 -4.64 5.37 -11.08
N TYR A 134 -3.45 4.99 -11.50
CA TYR A 134 -3.15 3.69 -12.08
C TYR A 134 -2.36 2.86 -11.08
N LEU A 135 -2.75 1.59 -10.94
CA LEU A 135 -2.08 0.58 -10.15
C LEU A 135 -1.61 -0.51 -11.10
N GLU A 136 -0.33 -0.81 -11.04
CA GLU A 136 0.30 -1.85 -11.84
C GLU A 136 0.73 -2.99 -10.93
N PHE A 137 0.32 -4.21 -11.25
CA PHE A 137 0.79 -5.41 -10.56
C PHE A 137 1.96 -6.03 -11.32
N THR A 138 3.08 -6.17 -10.64
CA THR A 138 4.34 -6.66 -11.21
C THR A 138 4.94 -7.77 -10.36
N CYS A 139 5.81 -8.55 -10.98
CA CYS A 139 6.61 -9.58 -10.37
C CYS A 139 8.05 -9.05 -10.30
N ASP A 140 8.70 -9.07 -9.13
CA ASP A 140 10.13 -8.76 -9.03
C ASP A 140 11.00 -10.02 -9.25
N SER A 141 12.31 -9.90 -9.07
CA SER A 141 13.25 -11.01 -9.27
C SER A 141 13.07 -12.19 -8.29
N GLN A 142 12.21 -12.06 -7.27
CA GLN A 142 11.94 -13.08 -6.26
C GLN A 142 10.57 -13.75 -6.42
N CYS A 143 9.82 -13.40 -7.47
CA CYS A 143 8.50 -13.95 -7.72
C CYS A 143 8.57 -15.28 -8.49
N SER A 144 7.48 -16.05 -8.47
CA SER A 144 7.43 -17.39 -9.06
C SER A 144 7.55 -17.36 -10.57
N GLU A 145 8.23 -18.36 -11.15
CA GLU A 145 8.29 -18.60 -12.60
C GLU A 145 6.98 -19.19 -13.16
N ASN A 146 5.84 -18.79 -12.60
CA ASN A 146 4.50 -19.25 -12.95
C ASN A 146 3.51 -18.09 -12.88
N ASP A 147 2.37 -18.25 -13.54
CA ASP A 147 1.25 -17.32 -13.43
C ASP A 147 0.81 -17.18 -11.97
N VAL A 148 0.61 -15.94 -11.54
CA VAL A 148 0.18 -15.61 -10.19
C VAL A 148 -1.28 -15.21 -10.22
N GLN A 149 -2.14 -16.03 -9.63
CA GLN A 149 -3.53 -15.66 -9.38
C GLN A 149 -3.59 -14.87 -8.07
N PHE A 150 -4.36 -13.79 -8.07
CA PHE A 150 -4.49 -12.95 -6.89
C PHE A 150 -5.85 -12.28 -6.82
N TRP A 151 -6.21 -11.92 -5.60
CA TRP A 151 -7.33 -11.06 -5.29
C TRP A 151 -6.81 -9.68 -4.92
N TYR A 152 -7.50 -8.62 -5.34
CA TYR A 152 -7.17 -7.26 -4.94
C TYR A 152 -8.42 -6.43 -4.62
N ARG A 153 -8.29 -5.47 -3.71
CA ARG A 153 -9.33 -4.52 -3.32
C ARG A 153 -8.72 -3.13 -3.22
N ILE A 154 -9.44 -2.12 -3.73
CA ILE A 154 -9.05 -0.72 -3.65
C ILE A 154 -10.21 0.04 -3.02
N VAL A 155 -9.98 0.66 -1.87
CA VAL A 155 -11.01 1.46 -1.19
C VAL A 155 -10.52 2.90 -1.11
N PRO A 156 -11.20 3.85 -1.79
CA PRO A 156 -10.91 5.26 -1.59
C PRO A 156 -11.47 5.70 -0.24
N GLY A 157 -10.64 6.38 0.53
CA GLY A 157 -11.05 6.98 1.79
C GLY A 157 -11.94 8.19 1.61
N VAL A 158 -12.20 8.84 2.73
CA VAL A 158 -12.90 10.12 2.76
C VAL A 158 -12.03 11.23 2.16
N LYS A 159 -12.65 12.37 1.84
CA LYS A 159 -11.89 13.53 1.37
C LYS A 159 -11.12 14.16 2.54
N ALA A 160 -10.05 14.89 2.22
CA ALA A 160 -9.23 15.55 3.24
C ALA A 160 -9.98 16.59 4.10
N ASP A 161 -11.09 17.15 3.62
CA ASP A 161 -11.96 18.04 4.40
C ASP A 161 -12.88 17.29 5.38
N GLU A 162 -13.13 16.00 5.14
CA GLU A 162 -13.93 15.11 6.00
C GLU A 162 -13.06 14.44 7.09
N ASP A 163 -11.76 14.27 6.84
CA ASP A 163 -10.77 13.73 7.79
C ASP A 163 -9.46 14.53 7.75
N PRO A 164 -9.43 15.72 8.39
CA PRO A 164 -8.26 16.60 8.38
C PRO A 164 -7.09 16.04 9.22
N GLU A 165 -7.36 15.10 10.11
CA GLU A 165 -6.37 14.48 11.01
C GLU A 165 -5.75 13.20 10.42
N ASP A 166 -6.19 12.79 9.23
CA ASP A 166 -5.69 11.62 8.49
C ASP A 166 -5.84 10.30 9.27
N HIS A 167 -6.93 10.17 10.03
CA HIS A 167 -7.23 9.01 10.86
C HIS A 167 -7.83 7.83 10.09
N TRP A 168 -8.34 8.06 8.87
CA TRP A 168 -9.08 7.05 8.10
C TRP A 168 -8.31 5.76 7.88
N CYS A 169 -6.99 5.85 7.63
CA CYS A 169 -6.15 4.66 7.43
C CYS A 169 -5.93 3.83 8.71
N TYR A 170 -5.98 4.46 9.90
CA TYR A 170 -5.63 3.81 11.16
C TYR A 170 -6.73 2.87 11.66
N ASP A 171 -7.99 3.18 11.37
CA ASP A 171 -9.14 2.39 11.82
C ASP A 171 -9.52 1.27 10.84
N ARG A 172 -8.72 1.06 9.78
CA ARG A 172 -8.97 0.03 8.77
C ARG A 172 -8.69 -1.36 9.33
N ASN A 173 -9.60 -2.29 9.07
CA ASN A 173 -9.37 -3.70 9.36
C ASN A 173 -8.41 -4.30 8.33
N MET A 174 -7.18 -4.58 8.75
CA MET A 174 -6.11 -5.13 7.91
C MET A 174 -6.17 -6.65 7.78
N ASP A 175 -7.12 -7.33 8.45
CA ASP A 175 -7.23 -8.79 8.50
C ASP A 175 -8.36 -9.36 7.61
N GLU A 176 -9.02 -8.52 6.80
CA GLU A 176 -10.10 -8.93 5.91
C GLU A 176 -9.60 -9.37 4.52
N TYR A 177 -8.93 -10.52 4.43
CA TYR A 177 -8.60 -11.13 3.13
C TYR A 177 -9.55 -12.27 2.75
N PRO A 178 -9.69 -12.61 1.46
CA PRO A 178 -10.52 -13.73 1.01
C PRO A 178 -10.25 -15.05 1.74
N GLU A 179 -8.98 -15.40 2.02
CA GLU A 179 -8.67 -16.61 2.79
C GLU A 179 -9.16 -16.57 4.24
N ASN A 180 -9.31 -15.39 4.86
CA ASN A 180 -9.85 -15.28 6.22
C ASN A 180 -11.33 -15.68 6.32
N LEU A 181 -12.06 -15.71 5.20
CA LEU A 181 -13.42 -16.24 5.17
C LEU A 181 -13.47 -17.77 5.26
N LYS A 182 -12.33 -18.47 5.07
CA LYS A 182 -12.28 -19.93 5.06
C LYS A 182 -12.86 -20.47 6.37
N PRO A 183 -13.90 -21.34 6.30
CA PRO A 183 -14.48 -21.89 7.52
C PRO A 183 -13.44 -22.73 8.26
N PHE A 184 -13.47 -22.67 9.59
CA PHE A 184 -12.69 -23.59 10.41
C PHE A 184 -13.06 -25.04 10.06
N PRO A 185 -12.08 -25.95 9.97
CA PRO A 185 -12.38 -27.36 9.75
C PRO A 185 -13.35 -27.85 10.83
N SER A 186 -14.55 -28.27 10.41
CA SER A 186 -15.52 -28.86 11.32
C SER A 186 -14.96 -30.17 11.87
N GLY A 187 -15.02 -30.36 13.19
CA GLY A 187 -14.67 -31.64 13.82
C GLY A 187 -13.24 -31.75 14.36
N ILE A 188 -12.53 -30.64 14.58
CA ILE A 188 -11.38 -30.67 15.48
C ILE A 188 -11.94 -30.92 16.90
N PRO A 189 -11.63 -32.07 17.55
CA PRO A 189 -12.10 -32.33 18.89
C PRO A 189 -11.54 -31.24 19.81
N TYR A 190 -12.42 -30.44 20.39
CA TYR A 190 -12.06 -29.55 21.48
C TYR A 190 -11.83 -30.41 22.71
N ASN A 191 -10.56 -30.68 23.04
CA ASN A 191 -10.20 -31.16 24.35
C ASN A 191 -10.11 -29.92 25.25
N PRO A 192 -11.11 -29.64 26.10
CA PRO A 192 -10.96 -28.58 27.10
C PRO A 192 -9.68 -28.84 27.89
N PRO A 193 -8.91 -27.79 28.23
CA PRO A 193 -7.78 -27.97 29.13
C PRO A 193 -8.30 -28.62 30.41
N ASP A 194 -7.66 -29.72 30.83
CA ASP A 194 -7.94 -30.36 32.10
C ASP A 194 -7.76 -29.30 33.18
N THR A 195 -8.88 -28.78 33.68
CA THR A 195 -8.91 -27.90 34.84
C THR A 195 -8.68 -28.76 36.08
N THR A 196 -7.51 -29.37 36.15
CA THR A 196 -7.02 -29.93 37.40
C THR A 196 -6.82 -28.74 38.34
N PRO A 197 -7.51 -28.66 39.48
CA PRO A 197 -7.30 -27.58 40.44
C PRO A 197 -5.84 -27.64 40.87
N GLY A 198 -5.04 -26.68 40.40
CA GLY A 198 -3.66 -26.51 40.82
C GLY A 198 -3.66 -26.28 42.32
N GLY A 199 -3.15 -27.27 43.06
CA GLY A 199 -2.89 -27.14 44.48
C GLY A 199 -2.08 -25.87 44.73
N ALA A 200 -2.54 -25.09 45.71
CA ALA A 200 -1.89 -23.87 46.12
C ALA A 200 -0.50 -24.17 46.68
N ASP A 201 0.53 -24.08 45.85
CA ASP A 201 1.91 -24.03 46.33
C ASP A 201 2.27 -22.59 46.71
N SER A 202 2.31 -22.42 48.02
CA SER A 202 2.73 -21.24 48.72
C SER A 202 4.24 -20.99 48.60
N ARG A 203 4.60 -19.71 48.44
CA ARG A 203 5.87 -19.06 48.83
C ARG A 203 7.14 -19.45 48.04
N SER A 204 7.68 -18.46 47.32
CA SER A 204 9.04 -18.02 47.63
C SER A 204 9.21 -16.53 47.34
N ALA A 205 9.70 -15.83 48.36
CA ALA A 205 10.09 -14.43 48.31
C ALA A 205 11.46 -14.26 47.63
N SER A 206 11.85 -13.01 47.42
CA SER A 206 13.22 -12.54 47.17
C SER A 206 13.72 -12.68 45.72
N HIS A 207 14.40 -11.73 45.07
CA HIS A 207 15.09 -10.51 45.51
C HIS A 207 14.99 -9.40 44.46
N ILE A 208 14.91 -8.17 44.96
CA ILE A 208 15.37 -6.90 44.38
C ILE A 208 16.70 -7.06 43.62
N PHE A 209 16.80 -6.50 42.40
CA PHE A 209 17.99 -5.75 41.99
C PHE A 209 17.61 -4.63 41.01
N LEU A 210 17.41 -3.46 41.59
CA LEU A 210 17.43 -2.16 40.93
C LEU A 210 18.90 -1.85 40.57
N VAL A 211 19.24 -1.79 39.29
CA VAL A 211 20.53 -1.21 38.85
C VAL A 211 20.23 -0.01 37.96
N ILE A 212 20.30 1.16 38.60
CA ILE A 212 20.45 2.46 37.96
C ILE A 212 21.90 2.55 37.48
N MET A 213 22.12 2.54 36.17
CA MET A 213 23.41 2.97 35.59
C MET A 213 23.18 4.30 34.88
N ILE A 214 23.36 5.37 35.66
CA ILE A 214 23.69 6.70 35.17
C ILE A 214 25.12 6.61 34.66
N PHE A 215 25.32 6.78 33.35
CA PHE A 215 26.59 7.25 32.82
C PHE A 215 26.36 8.48 31.96
N SER A 216 26.38 9.60 32.66
CA SER A 216 26.81 10.88 32.13
C SER A 216 28.31 10.84 31.82
N VAL A 217 28.70 10.96 30.55
CA VAL A 217 29.99 11.55 30.17
C VAL A 217 29.83 12.34 28.88
N ARG A 218 29.94 13.67 29.01
CA ARG A 218 30.31 14.61 27.95
C ARG A 218 31.80 14.46 27.68
N PHE A 219 32.21 14.41 26.42
CA PHE A 219 33.51 14.94 25.99
C PHE A 219 33.37 15.55 24.59
N LEU A 220 33.62 16.88 24.57
CA LEU A 220 34.04 17.79 23.50
C LEU A 220 33.64 17.48 22.05
#